data_AF-A0A3B4BII0-F1
#
_entry.id   AF-A0A3B4BII0-F1
#
_cell.length_a   1.000
_cell.length_b   1.000
_cell.length_c   1.000
_cell.angle_alpha   90.00
_cell.angle_beta   90.00
_cell.angle_gamma   90.00
#
_symmetry.space_group_name_H-M   'P 1'
#
loop_
_entity.id
_entity.type
_entity.pdbx_description
1 polymer ?
#
loop_
_entity_poly.entity_id
_entity_poly.type
_entity_poly.pdbx_seq_one_letter_code
_entity_poly.pdbx_strand_id
1 'polypeptide(L)'
;MYLIGIPALFFTVGRIVFQLFSDVCPKTSKNFLCLCTGKKLCYKGSTFHRVVKNFMIQGGDFTDGTGRGGESIYGGYFEDENFTLKHDRAYLLSMANRGKDTNGSQFFIICWHRVHVVFGSVISGFEVIKKIEGLKTDSASRPYADVRVVDCGQLITKSANDGWCQFMPAFIAQGLLCF
;
A
#
# COMPACT_ATOMS: atom_id res chain seq x y z
N MET A 1 -36.13 -7.54 25.95
CA MET A 1 -35.94 -7.21 24.52
C MET A 1 -34.56 -6.54 24.39
N TYR A 2 -33.51 -7.33 24.25
CA TYR A 2 -32.14 -6.82 24.08
C TYR A 2 -31.77 -6.96 22.60
N LEU A 3 -31.77 -5.84 21.88
CA LEU A 3 -31.10 -5.74 20.58
C LEU A 3 -29.61 -5.58 20.88
N ILE A 4 -28.91 -6.71 21.02
CA ILE A 4 -27.45 -6.73 20.95
C ILE A 4 -27.12 -6.32 19.51
N GLY A 5 -26.56 -5.11 19.36
CA GLY A 5 -26.23 -4.53 18.06
C GLY A 5 -25.42 -5.52 17.22
N ILE A 6 -25.92 -5.80 16.02
CA ILE A 6 -25.24 -6.60 15.01
C ILE A 6 -23.87 -5.92 14.80
N PRO A 7 -22.74 -6.59 15.08
CA PRO A 7 -21.43 -6.03 14.74
C PRO A 7 -21.43 -5.87 13.22
N ALA A 8 -21.05 -4.69 12.73
CA ALA A 8 -20.90 -4.44 11.31
C ALA A 8 -20.17 -5.63 10.67
N LEU A 9 -20.83 -6.34 9.75
CA LEU A 9 -20.27 -7.49 9.07
C LEU A 9 -19.06 -7.02 8.25
N PHE A 10 -17.87 -7.16 8.82
CA PHE A 10 -16.61 -6.98 8.09
C PHE A 10 -16.41 -8.21 7.20
N PHE A 11 -16.60 -8.03 5.89
CA PHE A 11 -16.26 -9.06 4.91
C PHE A 11 -14.82 -8.82 4.42
N THR A 12 -13.98 -9.84 4.54
CA THR A 12 -12.61 -9.82 4.00
C THR A 12 -12.66 -9.88 2.47
N VAL A 13 -12.14 -8.85 1.80
CA VAL A 13 -12.20 -8.74 0.33
C VAL A 13 -11.10 -9.55 -0.37
N GLY A 14 -9.97 -9.76 0.31
CA GLY A 14 -8.82 -10.55 -0.12
C GLY A 14 -7.51 -9.98 0.42
N ARG A 15 -6.39 -10.45 -0.14
CA ARG A 15 -5.02 -10.06 0.23
C ARG A 15 -4.29 -9.45 -0.95
N ILE A 16 -3.54 -8.36 -0.74
CA ILE A 16 -2.66 -7.76 -1.75
C ILE A 16 -1.21 -7.97 -1.31
N VAL A 17 -0.36 -8.41 -2.23
CA VAL A 17 1.05 -8.64 -1.94
C VAL A 17 1.89 -7.73 -2.83
N PHE A 18 2.84 -7.03 -2.20
CA PHE A 18 3.76 -6.12 -2.83
C PHE A 18 5.18 -6.67 -2.79
N GLN A 19 5.91 -6.46 -3.88
CA GLN A 19 7.37 -6.51 -3.90
C GLN A 19 7.89 -5.08 -3.77
N LEU A 20 8.84 -4.85 -2.85
CA LEU A 20 9.51 -3.55 -2.70
C LEU A 20 10.86 -3.51 -3.41
N PHE A 21 11.15 -2.38 -4.05
CA PHE A 21 12.42 -2.11 -4.73
C PHE A 21 13.40 -1.45 -3.76
N SER A 22 13.80 -2.21 -2.74
CA SER A 22 14.65 -1.70 -1.64
C SER A 22 16.07 -1.37 -2.08
N ASP A 23 16.50 -1.91 -3.21
CA ASP A 23 17.75 -1.61 -3.89
C ASP A 23 17.73 -0.23 -4.58
N VAL A 24 16.57 0.17 -5.10
CA VAL A 24 16.39 1.47 -5.79
C VAL A 24 15.94 2.56 -4.83
N CYS A 25 15.00 2.27 -3.93
CA CYS A 25 14.43 3.22 -2.98
C CYS A 25 14.50 2.67 -1.54
N PRO A 26 15.70 2.50 -0.95
CA PRO A 26 15.88 1.93 0.38
C PRO A 26 15.16 2.69 1.49
N LYS A 27 15.18 4.02 1.48
CA LYS A 27 14.54 4.86 2.51
C LYS A 27 13.03 4.74 2.43
N THR A 28 12.47 4.86 1.23
CA THR A 28 11.03 4.76 0.98
C THR A 28 10.51 3.36 1.32
N SER A 29 11.22 2.32 0.88
CA SER A 29 10.88 0.93 1.15
C SER A 29 10.93 0.61 2.65
N LYS A 30 11.96 1.10 3.36
CA LYS A 30 12.07 0.94 4.81
C LYS A 30 10.92 1.62 5.56
N ASN A 31 10.57 2.85 5.17
CA ASN A 31 9.42 3.56 5.75
C ASN A 31 8.14 2.73 5.61
N PHE A 32 7.84 2.27 4.39
CA PHE A 32 6.64 1.49 4.13
C PHE A 32 6.63 0.16 4.91
N LEU A 33 7.74 -0.58 4.91
CA LEU A 33 7.88 -1.84 5.64
C LEU A 33 7.68 -1.67 7.16
N CYS A 34 8.27 -0.62 7.75
CA CYS A 34 8.10 -0.34 9.17
C CYS A 34 6.66 0.06 9.51
N LEU A 35 5.95 0.76 8.62
CA LEU A 35 4.52 1.07 8.81
C LEU A 35 3.61 -0.15 8.65
N CYS A 36 4.01 -1.16 7.86
CA CYS A 36 3.29 -2.44 7.80
C CYS A 36 3.50 -3.30 9.06
N THR A 37 4.63 -3.18 9.74
CA THR A 37 5.03 -4.03 10.88
C THR A 37 5.00 -3.31 12.23
N GLY A 38 4.68 -2.01 12.21
CA GLY A 38 4.79 -1.12 13.36
C GLY A 38 3.69 -1.33 14.38
N LYS A 39 4.01 -1.04 15.65
CA LYS A 39 3.07 -1.05 16.78
C LYS A 39 2.42 0.30 17.05
N LYS A 40 3.16 1.41 16.86
CA LYS A 40 2.67 2.78 17.08
C LYS A 40 2.19 3.43 15.80
N LEU A 41 3.06 3.51 14.79
CA LEU A 41 2.69 3.94 13.44
C LEU A 41 2.43 2.68 12.62
N CYS A 42 1.18 2.49 12.17
CA CYS A 42 0.75 1.24 11.55
C CYS A 42 -0.30 1.49 10.47
N TYR A 43 -0.21 0.77 9.35
CA TYR A 43 -1.27 0.77 8.34
C TYR A 43 -2.51 -0.04 8.76
N LYS A 44 -2.39 -0.94 9.74
CA LYS A 44 -3.53 -1.70 10.26
C LYS A 44 -4.61 -0.75 10.77
N GLY A 45 -5.84 -0.94 10.29
CA GLY A 45 -6.99 -0.09 10.57
C GLY A 45 -7.13 1.13 9.67
N SER A 46 -6.09 1.50 8.90
CA SER A 46 -6.17 2.61 7.96
C SER A 46 -7.08 2.30 6.77
N THR A 47 -7.57 3.36 6.11
CA THR A 47 -8.51 3.25 4.99
C THR A 47 -7.89 3.63 3.65
N PHE A 48 -8.37 3.01 2.57
CA PHE A 48 -8.27 3.60 1.23
C PHE A 48 -9.28 4.73 1.09
N HIS A 49 -8.83 5.95 1.38
CA HIS A 49 -9.69 7.12 1.52
C HIS A 49 -10.00 7.80 0.18
N ARG A 50 -9.32 7.40 -0.91
CA ARG A 50 -9.54 7.95 -2.24
C ARG A 50 -9.36 6.88 -3.30
N VAL A 51 -10.35 6.73 -4.18
CA VAL A 51 -10.41 5.74 -5.26
C VAL A 51 -10.87 6.44 -6.53
N VAL A 52 -10.08 6.35 -7.59
CA VAL A 52 -10.44 6.91 -8.89
C VAL A 52 -10.23 5.82 -9.93
N LYS A 53 -11.34 5.38 -10.53
CA LYS A 53 -11.36 4.29 -11.51
C LYS A 53 -10.43 4.59 -12.69
N ASN A 54 -9.68 3.58 -13.12
CA ASN A 54 -8.65 3.61 -14.16
C ASN A 54 -7.50 4.58 -13.88
N PHE A 55 -7.38 5.07 -12.65
CA PHE A 55 -6.34 6.01 -12.28
C PHE A 55 -5.54 5.50 -11.10
N MET A 56 -6.13 5.47 -9.90
CA MET A 56 -5.41 5.12 -8.68
C MET A 56 -6.34 4.73 -7.52
N ILE A 57 -5.82 3.95 -6.58
CA ILE A 57 -6.37 3.80 -5.24
C ILE A 57 -5.33 4.29 -4.23
N GLN A 58 -5.73 5.16 -3.31
CA GLN A 58 -4.82 5.84 -2.36
C GLN A 58 -5.23 5.54 -0.93
N GLY A 59 -4.23 5.22 -0.11
CA GLY A 59 -4.34 4.86 1.29
C GLY A 59 -3.15 5.36 2.11
N GLY A 60 -2.98 4.82 3.32
CA GLY A 60 -1.84 5.13 4.18
C GLY A 60 -1.99 6.38 5.05
N ASP A 61 -3.13 7.06 5.02
CA ASP A 61 -3.51 8.03 6.06
C ASP A 61 -4.09 7.25 7.26
N PHE A 62 -3.22 6.92 8.22
CA PHE A 62 -3.59 6.18 9.43
C PHE A 62 -3.97 7.09 10.60
N THR A 63 -3.84 8.42 10.48
CA THR A 63 -4.16 9.34 11.57
C THR A 63 -5.61 9.82 11.47
N ASP A 64 -6.04 10.24 10.27
CA ASP A 64 -7.33 10.93 10.09
C ASP A 64 -8.21 10.20 9.08
N GLY A 65 -7.61 9.43 8.17
CA GLY A 65 -8.31 8.74 7.09
C GLY A 65 -8.98 9.67 6.08
N THR A 66 -8.56 10.94 6.00
CA THR A 66 -9.13 11.96 5.10
C THR A 66 -8.18 12.35 3.96
N GLY A 67 -6.97 11.76 3.90
CA GLY A 67 -5.88 12.17 3.01
C GLY A 67 -5.09 13.40 3.49
N ARG A 68 -5.40 13.92 4.69
CA ARG A 68 -4.72 15.09 5.29
C ARG A 68 -3.68 14.71 6.33
N GLY A 69 -3.74 13.49 6.82
CA GLY A 69 -2.87 12.98 7.86
C GLY A 69 -1.72 12.11 7.34
N GLY A 70 -1.20 11.30 8.25
CA GLY A 70 -0.08 10.41 8.02
C GLY A 70 1.28 11.05 8.29
N GLU A 71 2.22 10.24 8.75
CA GLU A 71 3.61 10.64 9.02
C GLU A 71 4.56 9.49 8.72
N SER A 72 5.81 9.81 8.38
CA SER A 72 6.85 8.81 8.17
C SER A 72 7.43 8.31 9.50
N ILE A 73 8.12 7.18 9.44
CA ILE A 73 8.88 6.65 10.59
C ILE A 73 10.06 7.54 11.01
N TYR A 74 10.41 8.54 10.19
CA TYR A 74 11.51 9.46 10.42
C TYR A 74 11.07 10.74 11.16
N GLY A 75 9.77 10.87 11.44
CA GLY A 75 9.14 12.07 12.00
C GLY A 75 8.73 13.04 10.88
N GLY A 76 7.42 13.27 10.73
CA GLY A 76 6.90 14.14 9.69
C GLY A 76 7.15 13.59 8.28
N TYR A 77 7.69 14.44 7.38
CA TYR A 77 7.91 14.11 5.97
C TYR A 77 9.39 13.86 5.64
N PHE A 78 9.64 13.19 4.50
CA PHE A 78 10.97 12.97 3.94
C PHE A 78 11.02 13.28 2.44
N GLU A 79 12.25 13.43 1.94
CA GLU A 79 12.60 13.83 0.58
C GLU A 79 12.15 12.83 -0.50
N ASP A 80 12.02 13.32 -1.74
CA ASP A 80 11.83 12.46 -2.91
C ASP A 80 13.15 11.72 -3.21
N GLU A 81 13.20 10.43 -2.89
CA GLU A 81 14.44 9.65 -2.90
C GLU A 81 15.09 9.56 -4.30
N ASN A 82 14.33 9.14 -5.31
CA ASN A 82 14.70 9.26 -6.72
C ASN A 82 13.49 9.03 -7.65
N PHE A 83 13.65 9.39 -8.92
CA PHE A 83 12.66 9.19 -9.98
C PHE A 83 13.20 8.26 -11.10
N THR A 84 14.09 7.32 -10.73
CA THR A 84 14.71 6.38 -11.69
C THR A 84 13.65 5.50 -12.33
N LEU A 85 12.71 5.01 -11.52
CA LEU A 85 11.58 4.20 -11.96
C LEU A 85 10.42 5.10 -12.38
N LYS A 86 9.86 4.82 -13.55
CA LYS A 86 8.73 5.56 -14.12
C LYS A 86 7.44 4.78 -13.94
N HIS A 87 6.32 5.48 -13.96
CA HIS A 87 4.98 4.88 -14.02
C HIS A 87 4.67 4.35 -15.43
N ASP A 88 5.38 3.29 -15.84
CA ASP A 88 5.33 2.72 -17.19
C ASP A 88 4.36 1.53 -17.32
N ARG A 89 3.86 1.01 -16.20
CA ARG A 89 2.92 -0.12 -16.16
C ARG A 89 1.93 -0.01 -15.00
N ALA A 90 0.85 -0.78 -15.11
CA ALA A 90 -0.15 -0.89 -14.06
C ALA A 90 0.43 -1.55 -12.80
N TYR A 91 -0.25 -1.31 -11.67
CA TYR A 91 0.02 -1.92 -10.36
C TYR A 91 1.38 -1.59 -9.73
N LEU A 92 1.97 -0.46 -10.09
CA LEU A 92 3.08 0.11 -9.37
C LEU A 92 2.61 0.73 -8.05
N LEU A 93 3.46 0.60 -7.03
CA LEU A 93 3.30 1.18 -5.69
C LEU A 93 4.17 2.43 -5.59
N SER A 94 3.57 3.54 -5.18
CA SER A 94 4.23 4.85 -5.19
C SER A 94 3.77 5.74 -4.04
N MET A 95 4.65 6.65 -3.61
CA MET A 95 4.36 7.57 -2.51
C MET A 95 3.46 8.72 -2.97
N ALA A 96 2.41 8.99 -2.19
CA ALA A 96 1.66 10.22 -2.33
C ALA A 96 2.41 11.35 -1.61
N ASN A 97 2.44 12.53 -2.23
CA ASN A 97 3.06 13.73 -1.67
C ASN A 97 2.17 14.96 -1.95
N ARG A 98 2.46 16.08 -1.28
CA ARG A 98 1.78 17.38 -1.45
C ARG A 98 2.66 18.41 -2.15
N GLY A 99 3.64 17.94 -2.90
CA GLY A 99 4.73 18.74 -3.44
C GLY A 99 6.07 18.05 -3.21
N LYS A 100 7.13 18.69 -3.71
CA LYS A 100 8.49 18.18 -3.59
C LYS A 100 8.85 17.92 -2.12
N ASP A 101 9.49 16.78 -1.86
CA ASP A 101 10.06 16.41 -0.55
C ASP A 101 9.03 16.33 0.60
N THR A 102 7.80 15.92 0.28
CA THR A 102 6.70 15.77 1.27
C THR A 102 6.17 14.34 1.38
N ASN A 103 7.05 13.35 1.25
CA ASN A 103 6.66 11.94 1.41
C ASN A 103 6.42 11.63 2.88
N GLY A 104 5.30 10.98 3.20
CA GLY A 104 4.92 10.61 4.57
C GLY A 104 4.64 9.12 4.68
N SER A 105 3.40 8.78 4.99
CA SER A 105 2.89 7.40 4.98
C SER A 105 1.89 7.11 3.86
N GLN A 106 1.40 8.15 3.19
CA GLN A 106 0.40 7.95 2.16
C GLN A 106 1.03 7.35 0.91
N PHE A 107 0.34 6.37 0.34
CA PHE A 107 0.76 5.69 -0.87
C PHE A 107 -0.44 5.50 -1.79
N PHE A 108 -0.16 5.23 -3.05
CA PHE A 108 -1.18 4.83 -4.00
C PHE A 108 -0.72 3.65 -4.85
N ILE A 109 -1.72 2.92 -5.36
CA ILE A 109 -1.55 1.78 -6.25
C ILE A 109 -2.20 2.15 -7.58
N ILE A 110 -1.43 1.97 -8.65
CA ILE A 110 -1.72 2.42 -10.02
C ILE A 110 -1.64 3.94 -10.14
N CYS A 111 -0.86 4.42 -11.10
CA CYS A 111 -1.07 5.69 -11.79
C CYS A 111 -0.37 5.60 -13.13
N TRP A 112 -0.98 6.14 -14.19
CA TRP A 112 -0.31 6.36 -15.47
C TRP A 112 0.18 7.82 -15.48
N HIS A 113 1.44 8.05 -15.87
CA HIS A 113 2.00 9.38 -16.11
C HIS A 113 1.97 10.39 -14.94
N ARG A 114 2.67 10.10 -13.82
CA ARG A 114 2.94 11.11 -12.78
C ARG A 114 4.41 11.11 -12.34
N VAL A 115 4.80 12.19 -11.66
CA VAL A 115 6.12 12.36 -11.03
C VAL A 115 5.97 12.08 -9.53
N HIS A 116 6.12 10.81 -9.15
CA HIS A 116 6.13 10.37 -7.75
C HIS A 116 7.17 9.26 -7.59
N VAL A 117 7.71 9.08 -6.37
CA VAL A 117 8.68 8.02 -6.08
C VAL A 117 7.99 6.66 -6.23
N VAL A 118 8.46 5.84 -7.18
CA VAL A 118 8.02 4.45 -7.37
C VAL A 118 8.96 3.55 -6.58
N PHE A 119 8.42 2.80 -5.62
CA PHE A 119 9.23 2.00 -4.70
C PHE A 119 8.78 0.53 -4.58
N GLY A 120 7.80 0.10 -5.39
CA GLY A 120 7.39 -1.29 -5.43
C GLY A 120 6.36 -1.59 -6.51
N SER A 121 5.88 -2.83 -6.51
CA SER A 121 4.79 -3.28 -7.38
C SER A 121 3.96 -4.39 -6.75
N VAL A 122 2.72 -4.52 -7.18
CA VAL A 122 1.85 -5.62 -6.77
C VAL A 122 2.27 -6.89 -7.50
N ILE A 123 2.36 -7.99 -6.77
CA ILE A 123 2.65 -9.33 -7.30
C ILE A 123 1.50 -10.32 -7.09
N SER A 124 0.52 -10.00 -6.23
CA SER A 124 -0.68 -10.80 -5.99
C SER A 124 -1.81 -9.93 -5.44
N GLY A 125 -3.07 -10.34 -5.62
CA GLY A 125 -4.25 -9.59 -5.17
C GLY A 125 -4.78 -8.57 -6.18
N PHE A 126 -4.50 -8.75 -7.47
CA PHE A 126 -4.96 -7.85 -8.54
C PHE A 126 -6.49 -7.74 -8.59
N GLU A 127 -7.20 -8.82 -8.30
CA GLU A 127 -8.65 -8.88 -8.20
C GLU A 127 -9.20 -8.07 -7.01
N VAL A 128 -8.45 -7.98 -5.91
CA VAL A 128 -8.81 -7.14 -4.76
C VAL A 128 -8.72 -5.68 -5.14
N ILE A 129 -7.64 -5.29 -5.83
CA ILE A 129 -7.45 -3.92 -6.34
C ILE A 129 -8.60 -3.55 -7.29
N LYS A 130 -8.93 -4.42 -8.24
CA LYS A 130 -10.06 -4.20 -9.18
C LYS A 130 -11.41 -4.08 -8.46
N LYS A 131 -11.63 -4.84 -7.38
CA LYS A 131 -12.85 -4.73 -6.56
C LYS A 131 -12.92 -3.37 -5.84
N ILE A 132 -11.80 -2.92 -5.26
CA ILE A 132 -11.71 -1.61 -4.59
C ILE A 132 -11.94 -0.49 -5.61
N GLU A 133 -11.29 -0.58 -6.76
CA GLU A 133 -11.43 0.37 -7.87
C GLU A 133 -12.87 0.45 -8.42
N GLY A 134 -13.61 -0.67 -8.37
CA GLY A 134 -15.00 -0.75 -8.81
C GLY A 134 -16.03 -0.18 -7.82
N LEU A 135 -15.61 0.29 -6.64
CA LEU A 135 -16.52 0.86 -5.65
C LEU A 135 -17.11 2.20 -6.13
N LYS A 136 -18.37 2.44 -5.75
CA LYS A 136 -18.98 3.75 -5.93
C LYS A 136 -18.31 4.74 -4.98
N THR A 137 -17.98 5.91 -5.52
CA THR A 137 -17.36 7.00 -4.78
C THR A 137 -18.24 8.23 -4.77
N ASP A 138 -18.02 9.10 -3.79
CA ASP A 138 -18.59 10.44 -3.76
C ASP A 138 -17.85 11.40 -4.72
N SER A 139 -18.22 12.68 -4.69
CA SER A 139 -17.61 13.74 -5.49
C SER A 139 -16.15 14.02 -5.13
N ALA A 140 -15.70 13.68 -3.92
CA ALA A 140 -14.32 13.77 -3.47
C ALA A 140 -13.51 12.50 -3.78
N SER A 141 -14.09 11.56 -4.55
CA SER A 141 -13.50 10.25 -4.85
C SER A 141 -13.33 9.36 -3.62
N ARG A 142 -14.04 9.61 -2.52
CA ARG A 142 -14.06 8.72 -1.35
C ARG A 142 -15.08 7.59 -1.57
N PRO A 143 -14.71 6.32 -1.36
CA PRO A 143 -15.66 5.21 -1.41
C PRO A 143 -16.80 5.35 -0.39
N TYR A 144 -18.04 5.07 -0.79
CA TYR A 144 -19.17 5.00 0.15
C TYR A 144 -19.04 3.82 1.12
N ALA A 145 -18.46 2.71 0.65
CA ALA A 145 -18.12 1.57 1.47
C ALA A 145 -16.66 1.72 1.92
N ASP A 146 -16.44 1.84 3.22
CA ASP A 146 -15.09 1.93 3.79
C ASP A 146 -14.27 0.68 3.45
N VAL A 147 -13.12 0.88 2.82
CA VAL A 147 -12.12 -0.17 2.59
C VAL A 147 -11.00 0.01 3.59
N ARG A 148 -10.86 -0.95 4.51
CA ARG A 148 -9.90 -0.91 5.62
C ARG A 148 -8.85 -2.00 5.48
N VAL A 149 -7.61 -1.68 5.87
CA VAL A 149 -6.54 -2.65 6.04
C VAL A 149 -6.78 -3.40 7.35
N VAL A 150 -7.26 -4.65 7.25
CA VAL A 150 -7.59 -5.46 8.44
C VAL A 150 -6.32 -5.94 9.14
N ASP A 151 -5.30 -6.29 8.37
CA ASP A 151 -4.00 -6.69 8.87
C ASP A 151 -2.92 -6.37 7.83
N CYS A 152 -1.68 -6.20 8.27
CA CYS A 152 -0.55 -5.95 7.38
C CYS A 152 0.74 -6.46 8.03
N GLY A 153 1.74 -6.75 7.22
CA GLY A 153 3.02 -7.24 7.73
C GLY A 153 3.97 -7.71 6.64
N GLN A 154 5.15 -8.17 7.07
CA GLN A 154 6.19 -8.67 6.18
C GLN A 154 6.01 -10.19 5.96
N LEU A 155 6.09 -10.62 4.70
CA LEU A 155 6.23 -12.04 4.38
C LEU A 155 7.70 -12.43 4.47
N ILE A 156 7.99 -13.44 5.29
CA ILE A 156 9.30 -14.09 5.32
C ILE A 156 9.22 -15.25 4.34
N THR A 157 9.86 -15.13 3.19
CA THR A 157 10.12 -16.30 2.34
C THR A 157 11.16 -17.16 3.07
N LYS A 158 10.84 -18.43 3.35
CA LYS A 158 11.87 -19.38 3.79
C LYS A 158 12.98 -19.38 2.74
N SER A 159 14.21 -19.15 3.19
CA SER A 159 15.40 -19.24 2.33
C SER A 159 15.42 -20.59 1.62
N ALA A 160 15.83 -20.60 0.36
CA ALA A 160 15.90 -21.76 -0.52
C ALA A 160 17.00 -22.77 -0.12
N ASN A 161 17.02 -23.22 1.13
CA ASN A 161 17.85 -24.34 1.59
C ASN A 161 17.05 -25.64 1.81
N ASP A 162 15.74 -25.61 1.61
CA ASP A 162 14.89 -26.81 1.68
C ASP A 162 14.63 -27.38 0.28
N GLY A 163 15.67 -27.99 -0.32
CA GLY A 163 15.64 -29.10 -1.30
C GLY A 163 14.77 -29.10 -2.58
N TRP A 164 13.85 -28.17 -2.80
CA TRP A 164 12.81 -28.29 -3.85
C TRP A 164 12.73 -27.13 -4.86
N CYS A 165 13.59 -26.11 -4.75
CA CYS A 165 13.57 -24.94 -5.64
C CYS A 165 14.71 -24.96 -6.67
N GLN A 166 14.64 -25.84 -7.67
CA GLN A 166 15.51 -25.75 -8.87
C GLN A 166 14.78 -25.23 -10.13
N PHE A 167 13.48 -24.89 -10.04
CA PHE A 167 12.70 -24.41 -11.19
C PHE A 167 12.09 -23.02 -11.02
N MET A 168 12.64 -22.17 -10.14
CA MET A 168 12.27 -20.75 -10.10
C MET A 168 13.47 -19.90 -10.53
N PRO A 169 13.35 -19.05 -11.57
CA PRO A 169 14.41 -18.11 -11.92
C PRO A 169 14.74 -17.23 -10.71
N ALA A 170 16.04 -16.98 -10.52
CA ALA A 170 16.67 -16.39 -9.33
C ALA A 170 16.31 -14.91 -9.03
N PHE A 171 15.09 -14.47 -9.30
CA PHE A 171 14.62 -13.09 -9.12
C PHE A 171 13.71 -12.87 -7.91
N ILE A 172 13.48 -13.88 -7.07
CA ILE A 172 12.61 -13.78 -5.89
C ILE A 172 13.46 -13.79 -4.61
N ALA A 173 14.26 -12.75 -4.42
CA ALA A 173 14.88 -12.47 -3.15
C ALA A 173 14.91 -10.96 -2.94
N GLN A 174 13.81 -10.41 -2.38
CA GLN A 174 13.80 -9.24 -1.48
C GLN A 174 12.35 -8.82 -1.17
N GLY A 175 11.99 -8.88 0.12
CA GLY A 175 10.90 -8.13 0.76
C GLY A 175 9.52 -8.19 0.09
N LEU A 176 8.81 -9.30 0.28
CA LEU A 176 7.37 -9.35 0.03
C LEU A 176 6.61 -8.77 1.24
N LEU A 177 5.63 -7.89 1.00
CA LEU A 177 4.79 -7.29 2.04
C LEU A 177 3.29 -7.48 1.74
N CYS A 178 2.54 -7.80 2.79
CA CYS A 178 1.13 -8.18 2.77
C CYS A 178 0.18 -7.05 3.19
N PHE A 179 -0.99 -7.04 2.54
CA PHE A 179 -2.27 -6.41 2.91
C PHE A 179 -3.37 -7.46 2.90
#